data_AF-A0A4U7EQY1-F1
#
_entry.id   AF-A0A4U7EQY1-F1
#
_cell.length_a   1.000
_cell.length_b   1.000
_cell.length_c   1.000
_cell.angle_alpha   90.00
_cell.angle_beta   90.00
_cell.angle_gamma   90.00
#
_symmetry.space_group_name_H-M   'P 1'
#
loop_
_entity.id
_entity.type
_entity.pdbx_description
1 polymer ?
#
loop_
_entity_poly.entity_id
_entity_poly.type
_entity_poly.pdbx_seq_one_letter_code
_entity_poly.pdbx_strand_id
1 'polypeptide(L)'
;MELPDSLRTVVAVAVYWTAIALGGSVLLPDPTSPLVAVPVLGGGAVVAHAARNGRLVPLGYAVGTMWLAVLALSVGTGVVDVLATPSGEIAPLADYPGVGAVGTVGLFGVLVVAYAAFVRRNAARDADEGR
;
A
#
# COMPACT_ATOMS: atom_id res chain seq x y z
N MET A 1 -17.14 23.03 -14.20
CA MET A 1 -16.70 23.77 -13.00
C MET A 1 -15.50 23.03 -12.47
N GLU A 2 -14.32 23.63 -12.51
CA GLU A 2 -13.12 23.04 -11.93
C GLU A 2 -13.24 23.11 -10.40
N LEU A 3 -12.98 21.99 -9.72
CA LEU A 3 -12.97 21.96 -8.25
C LEU A 3 -11.80 22.83 -7.75
N PRO A 4 -11.95 23.54 -6.63
CA PRO A 4 -10.85 24.25 -6.01
C PRO A 4 -9.68 23.29 -5.74
N ASP A 5 -8.45 23.72 -6.02
CA ASP A 5 -7.25 22.88 -5.83
C ASP A 5 -7.09 22.38 -4.39
N SER A 6 -7.56 23.15 -3.40
CA SER A 6 -7.54 22.72 -2.00
C SER A 6 -8.50 21.54 -1.76
N LEU A 7 -9.70 21.57 -2.35
CA LEU A 7 -10.67 20.49 -2.23
C LEU A 7 -10.16 19.22 -2.92
N ARG A 8 -9.56 19.36 -4.10
CA ARG A 8 -8.92 18.24 -4.81
C ARG A 8 -7.79 17.62 -3.97
N THR A 9 -6.99 18.44 -3.31
CA THR A 9 -5.90 18.00 -2.42
C THR A 9 -6.44 17.25 -1.21
N VAL A 10 -7.46 17.80 -0.52
CA VAL A 10 -8.07 17.17 0.65
C VAL A 10 -8.69 15.82 0.28
N VAL A 11 -9.41 15.75 -0.85
CA VAL A 11 -9.98 14.50 -1.35
C VAL A 11 -8.89 13.49 -1.67
N ALA A 12 -7.82 13.89 -2.36
CA ALA A 12 -6.70 12.99 -2.67
C ALA A 12 -6.02 12.45 -1.40
N VAL A 13 -5.81 13.32 -0.40
CA VAL A 13 -5.27 12.93 0.91
C VAL A 13 -6.17 11.90 1.60
N ALA A 14 -7.48 12.15 1.65
CA ALA A 14 -8.43 11.22 2.26
C ALA A 14 -8.45 9.87 1.53
N VAL A 15 -8.49 9.88 0.20
CA VAL A 15 -8.49 8.67 -0.63
C VAL A 15 -7.21 7.87 -0.46
N TYR A 16 -6.04 8.51 -0.56
CA TYR A 16 -4.76 7.81 -0.42
C TYR A 16 -4.54 7.27 0.98
N TRP A 17 -4.91 8.04 2.02
CA TRP A 17 -4.83 7.52 3.38
C TRP A 17 -5.73 6.30 3.56
N THR A 18 -6.98 6.38 3.13
CA THR A 18 -7.92 5.25 3.23
C THR A 18 -7.41 4.04 2.45
N ALA A 19 -6.90 4.24 1.23
CA ALA A 19 -6.36 3.18 0.40
C ALA A 19 -5.14 2.50 1.04
N ILE A 20 -4.26 3.25 1.71
CA ILE A 20 -3.11 2.71 2.45
C ILE A 20 -3.56 1.96 3.69
N ALA A 21 -4.48 2.53 4.48
CA ALA A 21 -5.01 1.90 5.68
C ALA A 21 -5.67 0.56 5.36
N LEU A 22 -6.50 0.52 4.31
CA LEU A 22 -7.16 -0.70 3.85
C LEU A 22 -6.17 -1.70 3.25
N GLY A 23 -5.35 -1.27 2.30
CA GLY A 23 -4.41 -2.16 1.61
C GLY A 23 -3.34 -2.74 2.54
N GLY A 24 -2.83 -1.95 3.48
CA GLY A 24 -1.87 -2.43 4.48
C GLY A 24 -2.51 -3.30 5.56
N SER A 25 -3.82 -3.18 5.78
CA SER A 25 -4.55 -4.00 6.76
C SER A 25 -5.21 -5.24 6.16
N VAL A 26 -5.17 -5.44 4.84
CA VAL A 26 -5.92 -6.51 4.16
C VAL A 26 -5.49 -7.92 4.60
N LEU A 27 -4.25 -8.06 5.09
CA LEU A 27 -3.68 -9.32 5.57
C LEU A 27 -3.79 -9.49 7.08
N LEU A 28 -4.40 -8.54 7.80
CA LEU A 28 -4.65 -8.67 9.22
C LEU A 28 -5.90 -9.52 9.47
N PRO A 29 -5.77 -10.67 10.18
CA PRO A 29 -6.92 -11.51 10.49
C PRO A 29 -7.82 -10.89 11.59
N ASP A 30 -7.23 -10.11 12.50
CA ASP A 30 -7.97 -9.40 13.57
C ASP A 30 -7.87 -7.88 13.37
N PRO A 31 -9.00 -7.18 13.10
CA PRO A 31 -9.03 -5.73 12.89
C PRO A 31 -8.84 -4.92 14.17
N THR A 32 -8.88 -5.55 15.35
CA THR A 32 -8.61 -4.88 16.64
C THR A 32 -7.13 -4.97 17.04
N SER A 33 -6.34 -5.71 16.27
CA SER A 33 -4.91 -5.88 16.51
C SER A 33 -4.19 -4.52 16.48
N PRO A 34 -3.27 -4.26 17.43
CA PRO A 34 -2.49 -3.02 17.45
C PRO A 34 -1.63 -2.82 16.18
N LEU A 35 -1.39 -3.89 15.42
CA LEU A 35 -0.69 -3.83 14.13
C LEU A 35 -1.42 -2.98 13.07
N VAL A 36 -2.75 -2.78 13.19
CA VAL A 36 -3.50 -1.82 12.36
C VAL A 36 -2.95 -0.39 12.47
N ALA A 37 -2.30 -0.05 13.59
CA ALA A 37 -1.70 1.27 13.77
C ALA A 37 -0.59 1.55 12.75
N VAL A 38 0.09 0.52 12.23
CA VAL A 38 1.18 0.68 11.25
C VAL A 38 0.68 1.30 9.93
N PRO A 39 -0.27 0.69 9.21
CA PRO A 39 -0.79 1.29 7.99
C PRO A 39 -1.64 2.55 8.25
N VAL A 40 -2.32 2.65 9.39
CA VAL A 40 -3.13 3.84 9.72
C VAL A 40 -2.26 5.06 10.03
N LEU A 41 -1.36 4.98 11.01
CA LEU A 41 -0.51 6.09 11.42
C LEU A 41 0.64 6.30 10.45
N GLY A 42 1.28 5.21 10.00
CA GLY A 42 2.35 5.27 9.01
C GLY A 42 1.84 5.77 7.66
N GLY A 43 0.67 5.29 7.20
CA GLY A 43 0.02 5.81 6.00
C GLY A 43 -0.34 7.29 6.13
N GLY A 44 -0.89 7.70 7.27
CA GLY A 44 -1.16 9.10 7.57
C GLY A 44 0.09 9.98 7.51
N ALA A 45 1.22 9.51 8.07
CA ALA A 45 2.49 10.22 8.02
C ALA A 45 3.04 10.35 6.58
N VAL A 46 2.97 9.29 5.79
CA VAL A 46 3.39 9.30 4.38
C VAL A 46 2.52 10.25 3.54
N VAL A 47 1.21 10.22 3.74
CA VAL A 47 0.26 11.10 3.03
C VAL A 47 0.48 12.56 3.45
N ALA A 48 0.64 12.83 4.75
CA ALA A 48 0.94 14.17 5.24
C ALA A 48 2.26 14.69 4.69
N HIS A 49 3.30 13.86 4.62
CA HIS A 49 4.56 14.20 3.99
C HIS A 49 4.37 14.51 2.49
N ALA A 50 3.65 13.66 1.75
CA ALA A 50 3.41 13.87 0.33
C ALA A 50 2.62 15.15 0.06
N ALA A 51 1.56 15.42 0.85
CA ALA A 51 0.75 16.62 0.73
C ALA A 51 1.57 17.90 1.00
N ARG A 52 2.39 17.91 2.07
CA ARG A 52 3.25 19.05 2.41
C ARG A 52 4.31 19.36 1.36
N ASN A 53 4.74 18.36 0.60
CA ASN A 53 5.81 18.51 -0.39
C ASN A 53 5.31 18.52 -1.84
N GLY A 54 3.98 18.58 -2.08
CA GLY A 54 3.41 18.55 -3.43
C GLY A 54 3.64 17.22 -4.17
N ARG A 55 3.83 16.10 -3.46
CA ARG A 55 4.22 14.79 -4.00
C ARG A 55 3.07 13.78 -4.04
N LEU A 56 1.83 14.25 -4.22
CA LEU A 56 0.64 13.38 -4.27
C LEU A 56 0.62 12.48 -5.51
N VAL A 57 1.17 12.92 -6.64
CA VAL A 57 1.26 12.10 -7.86
C VAL A 57 2.21 10.89 -7.67
N PRO A 58 3.46 11.07 -7.20
CA PRO A 58 4.34 9.95 -6.82
C PRO A 58 3.71 9.02 -5.78
N LEU A 59 2.97 9.56 -4.82
CA LEU A 59 2.25 8.75 -3.83
C LEU A 59 1.16 7.89 -4.50
N GLY A 60 0.40 8.44 -5.44
CA GLY A 60 -0.59 7.70 -6.21
C GLY A 60 0.00 6.49 -6.92
N TYR A 61 1.17 6.63 -7.54
CA TYR A 61 1.88 5.50 -8.15
C TYR A 61 2.30 4.45 -7.11
N ALA A 62 2.82 4.88 -5.95
CA ALA A 62 3.19 3.97 -4.88
C ALA A 62 1.98 3.18 -4.34
N VAL A 63 0.85 3.87 -4.11
CA VAL A 63 -0.41 3.24 -3.70
C VAL A 63 -0.88 2.24 -4.76
N GLY A 64 -0.80 2.61 -6.04
CA GLY A 64 -1.11 1.71 -7.15
C GLY A 64 -0.23 0.46 -7.15
N THR A 65 1.08 0.60 -6.97
CA THR A 65 2.00 -0.55 -6.89
C THR A 65 1.74 -1.45 -5.69
N MET A 66 1.35 -0.87 -4.54
CA MET A 66 0.95 -1.64 -3.36
C MET A 66 -0.29 -2.49 -3.67
N TRP A 67 -1.31 -1.91 -4.33
CA TRP A 67 -2.51 -2.66 -4.71
C TRP A 67 -2.24 -3.72 -5.78
N LEU A 68 -1.28 -3.51 -6.69
CA LEU A 68 -0.82 -4.57 -7.58
C LEU A 68 -0.15 -5.72 -6.82
N ALA A 69 0.61 -5.42 -5.75
CA ALA A 69 1.16 -6.46 -4.89
C ALA A 69 0.06 -7.22 -4.15
N VAL A 70 -0.96 -6.52 -3.62
CA VAL A 70 -2.15 -7.16 -3.04
C VAL A 70 -2.83 -8.07 -4.06
N LEU A 71 -3.07 -7.58 -5.29
CA LEU A 71 -3.68 -8.37 -6.36
C LEU A 71 -2.84 -9.61 -6.71
N ALA A 72 -1.53 -9.45 -6.83
CA ALA A 72 -0.61 -10.55 -7.11
C ALA A 72 -0.62 -11.61 -6.00
N LEU A 73 -0.67 -11.17 -4.73
CA LEU A 73 -0.82 -12.07 -3.59
C LEU A 73 -2.16 -12.80 -3.64
N SER A 74 -3.28 -12.09 -3.85
CA SER A 74 -4.62 -12.70 -3.92
C SER A 74 -4.74 -13.72 -5.04
N VAL A 75 -4.22 -13.43 -6.23
CA VAL A 75 -4.20 -14.37 -7.36
C VAL A 75 -3.24 -15.53 -7.06
N GLY A 76 -2.06 -15.23 -6.50
CA GLY A 76 -1.05 -16.23 -6.15
C GLY A 76 -1.56 -17.26 -5.14
N THR A 77 -2.19 -16.82 -4.06
CA THR A 77 -2.77 -17.73 -3.06
C THR A 77 -3.91 -18.55 -3.67
N GLY A 78 -4.81 -17.93 -4.44
CA GLY A 78 -5.91 -18.64 -5.10
C GLY A 78 -5.43 -19.70 -6.10
N VAL A 79 -4.35 -19.45 -6.84
CA VAL A 79 -3.75 -20.44 -7.76
C VAL A 79 -3.08 -21.57 -7.00
N VAL A 80 -2.37 -21.28 -5.90
CA VAL A 80 -1.77 -22.30 -5.03
C VAL A 80 -2.85 -23.20 -4.44
N ASP A 81 -3.95 -22.65 -3.95
CA ASP A 81 -5.06 -23.45 -3.41
C ASP A 81 -5.68 -24.38 -4.47
N VAL A 82 -5.78 -23.94 -5.73
CA VAL A 82 -6.32 -24.79 -6.82
C VAL A 82 -5.35 -25.90 -7.22
N LEU A 83 -4.04 -25.66 -7.21
CA LEU A 83 -3.03 -26.61 -7.69
C LEU A 83 -2.48 -27.53 -6.60
N ALA A 84 -2.43 -27.08 -5.35
CA ALA A 84 -1.87 -27.82 -4.22
C ALA A 84 -2.88 -28.73 -3.52
N THR A 85 -4.16 -28.75 -3.95
CA THR A 85 -5.22 -29.54 -3.31
C THR A 85 -5.65 -30.77 -4.13
N PRO A 86 -4.84 -31.84 -4.25
CA PRO A 86 -5.37 -33.19 -4.34
C PRO A 86 -5.67 -33.67 -2.91
N SER A 87 -6.95 -33.86 -2.59
CA SER A 87 -7.49 -34.47 -1.35
C SER A 87 -7.25 -33.73 -0.01
N GLY A 88 -8.25 -32.95 0.41
CA GLY A 88 -8.95 -33.25 1.68
C GLY A 88 -8.48 -32.63 2.99
N GLU A 89 -7.31 -32.01 3.09
CA GLU A 89 -6.91 -31.30 4.31
C GLU A 89 -6.41 -29.90 3.97
N ILE A 90 -7.23 -28.90 4.25
CA ILE A 90 -6.80 -27.50 4.27
C ILE A 90 -5.83 -27.41 5.45
N ALA A 91 -4.52 -27.39 5.20
CA ALA A 91 -3.57 -26.87 6.17
C ALA A 91 -3.83 -25.35 6.23
N PRO A 92 -4.46 -24.82 7.29
CA PRO A 92 -4.85 -23.42 7.30
C PRO A 92 -3.59 -22.61 7.59
N LEU A 93 -2.87 -22.18 6.55
CA LEU A 93 -1.88 -21.12 6.72
C LEU A 93 -2.53 -19.81 7.22
N ALA A 94 -3.86 -19.71 7.11
CA ALA A 94 -4.69 -18.65 7.69
C ALA A 94 -4.63 -18.59 9.23
N ASP A 95 -4.36 -19.71 9.92
CA ASP A 95 -4.29 -19.76 11.40
C ASP A 95 -2.88 -19.47 11.94
N TYR A 96 -1.90 -19.18 11.09
CA TYR A 96 -0.55 -18.83 11.53
C TYR A 96 -0.43 -17.31 11.76
N PRO A 97 -0.40 -16.82 13.02
CA PRO A 97 -0.44 -15.39 13.33
C PRO A 97 0.75 -14.60 12.75
N GLY A 98 1.85 -15.27 12.41
CA GLY A 98 3.02 -14.66 11.79
C GLY A 98 2.81 -14.23 10.32
N VAL A 99 1.90 -14.87 9.58
CA VAL A 99 1.71 -14.59 8.14
C VAL A 99 1.05 -13.22 7.95
N GLY A 100 0.06 -12.87 8.78
CA GLY A 100 -0.58 -11.56 8.71
C GLY A 100 0.36 -10.41 9.08
N ALA A 101 1.19 -10.58 10.12
CA ALA A 101 2.16 -9.57 10.53
C ALA A 101 3.26 -9.36 9.46
N VAL A 102 3.84 -10.43 8.93
CA VAL A 102 4.85 -10.35 7.86
C VAL A 102 4.26 -9.77 6.57
N GLY A 103 3.02 -10.15 6.25
CA GLY A 103 2.29 -9.64 5.09
C GLY A 103 2.05 -8.13 5.17
N THR A 104 1.50 -7.63 6.28
CA THR A 104 1.24 -6.19 6.48
C THR A 104 2.53 -5.37 6.47
N VAL A 105 3.57 -5.83 7.17
CA VAL A 105 4.87 -5.14 7.18
C VAL A 105 5.52 -5.18 5.79
N GLY A 106 5.41 -6.30 5.08
CA GLY A 106 5.89 -6.47 3.71
C GLY A 106 5.20 -5.53 2.73
N LEU A 107 3.86 -5.47 2.74
CA LEU A 107 3.08 -4.57 1.88
C LEU A 107 3.39 -3.10 2.16
N PHE A 108 3.52 -2.74 3.43
CA PHE A 108 3.94 -1.39 3.81
C PHE A 108 5.38 -1.10 3.36
N GLY A 109 6.29 -2.07 3.46
CA GLY A 109 7.64 -1.99 2.92
C GLY A 109 7.65 -1.74 1.41
N VAL A 110 6.83 -2.46 0.64
CA VAL A 110 6.67 -2.26 -0.82
C VAL A 110 6.21 -0.84 -1.11
N LEU A 111 5.20 -0.33 -0.39
CA LEU A 111 4.72 1.04 -0.54
C LEU A 111 5.84 2.06 -0.31
N VAL A 112 6.57 1.94 0.80
CA VAL A 112 7.65 2.87 1.17
C VAL A 112 8.79 2.85 0.15
N VAL A 113 9.21 1.67 -0.27
CA VAL A 113 10.29 1.50 -1.27
C VAL A 113 9.86 2.07 -2.62
N ALA A 114 8.65 1.77 -3.08
CA ALA A 114 8.10 2.31 -4.33
C ALA A 114 8.05 3.84 -4.29
N TYR A 115 7.50 4.43 -3.22
CA TYR A 115 7.44 5.87 -3.05
C TYR A 115 8.84 6.51 -3.11
N ALA A 116 9.80 5.97 -2.36
CA ALA A 116 11.18 6.46 -2.35
C ALA A 116 11.86 6.34 -3.73
N ALA A 117 11.55 5.29 -4.49
CA ALA A 117 12.08 5.10 -5.84
C ALA A 117 11.50 6.13 -6.84
N PHE A 118 10.19 6.37 -6.81
CA PHE A 118 9.54 7.37 -7.66
C PHE A 118 10.00 8.79 -7.33
N VAL A 119 10.15 9.10 -6.04
CA VAL A 119 10.72 10.38 -5.58
C VAL A 119 12.12 10.60 -6.15
N ARG A 120 12.99 9.59 -6.09
CA ARG A 120 14.35 9.68 -6.64
C ARG A 120 14.37 9.82 -8.15
N ARG A 121 13.53 9.05 -8.87
CA ARG A 121 13.42 9.15 -10.33
C ARG A 121 12.95 10.52 -10.80
N ASN A 122 11.94 11.09 -10.14
CA ASN A 122 11.44 12.41 -10.52
C ASN A 122 12.51 13.49 -10.27
N ALA A 123 13.17 13.45 -9.11
CA ALA A 123 14.26 14.39 -8.82
C ALA A 123 15.43 14.29 -9.83
N ALA A 124 15.74 13.08 -10.31
CA ALA A 124 16.74 12.88 -11.35
C ALA A 124 16.32 13.43 -12.72
N ARG A 125 15.03 13.31 -13.09
CA ARG A 125 14.49 13.91 -14.32
C ARG A 125 14.50 15.43 -14.28
N ASP A 126 14.04 16.02 -13.18
CA ASP A 126 14.01 17.47 -13.01
C ASP A 126 15.41 18.09 -13.13
N ALA A 127 16.46 17.37 -12.71
CA ALA A 127 17.86 17.80 -12.83
C ALA A 127 18.44 17.67 -14.24
N ASP A 128 17.90 16.77 -15.07
CA ASP A 128 18.34 16.53 -16.45
C ASP A 128 17.67 17.51 -17.42
N GLU A 129 16.40 17.86 -17.18
CA GLU A 129 15.64 18.86 -17.95
C GLU A 129 16.06 20.31 -17.66
N GLY A 130 16.71 20.56 -16.52
CA GLY A 130 17.23 21.88 -16.13
C GLY A 130 18.65 22.20 -16.63
N ARG A 131 19.25 21.34 -17.45
CA ARG A 131 20.56 21.54 -18.10
C ARG A 131 20.42 21.92 -19.56
#